data_AF-A0AAU2U6P0-F1
#
_entry.id   AF-A0AAU2U6P0-F1
#
_cell.length_a   1.000
_cell.length_b   1.000
_cell.length_c   1.000
_cell.angle_alpha   90.00
_cell.angle_beta   90.00
_cell.angle_gamma   90.00
#
_symmetry.space_group_name_H-M   'P 1'
#
loop_
_entity.id
_entity.type
_entity.pdbx_description
1 polymer ?
#
loop_
_entity_poly.entity_id
_entity_poly.type
_entity_poly.pdbx_seq_one_letter_code
_entity_poly.pdbx_strand_id
1 'polypeptide(L)'
;MPEEPNPVEDALHEPPTVEDVEDAVRANIRSVLAVTNETLTDIGNLLELSVAVVGRRQRGVTPWSVAELGRLAGHWEIEVSKLFASRTTVVLSALRPGRIAQLRAAKGLPAHSRAKASVAA
;
A
#
# COMPACT_ATOMS: atom_id res chain seq x y z
N MET A 1 -20.36 -42.97 25.64
CA MET A 1 -20.79 -41.81 24.85
C MET A 1 -19.56 -41.31 24.11
N PRO A 2 -19.35 -41.67 22.83
CA PRO A 2 -18.28 -41.06 22.05
C PRO A 2 -18.69 -39.62 21.71
N GLU A 3 -17.78 -38.67 21.91
CA GLU A 3 -17.96 -37.28 21.50
C GLU A 3 -18.01 -37.21 19.96
N GLU A 4 -19.12 -36.68 19.43
CA GLU A 4 -19.21 -36.33 18.02
C GLU A 4 -18.24 -35.17 17.74
N PRO A 5 -17.41 -35.26 16.69
CA PRO A 5 -16.52 -34.16 16.33
C PRO A 5 -17.35 -32.95 15.87
N ASN A 6 -17.16 -31.83 16.57
CA ASN A 6 -17.76 -30.55 16.33
C ASN A 6 -17.53 -30.10 14.85
N PRO A 7 -18.58 -29.89 14.02
CA PRO A 7 -18.43 -29.60 12.60
C PRO A 7 -18.20 -28.11 12.28
N VAL A 8 -17.90 -27.28 13.29
CA VAL A 8 -17.68 -25.84 13.11
C VAL A 8 -16.25 -25.48 13.44
N GLU A 9 -15.32 -25.64 12.49
CA GLU A 9 -14.08 -24.85 12.48
C GLU A 9 -13.24 -24.96 11.18
N ASP A 10 -13.76 -25.56 10.12
CA ASP A 10 -13.15 -25.48 8.78
C ASP A 10 -13.98 -24.56 7.88
N ALA A 11 -14.19 -23.33 8.34
CA ALA A 11 -14.60 -22.24 7.47
C ALA A 11 -13.40 -21.97 6.54
N LEU A 12 -13.36 -22.72 5.45
CA LEU A 12 -12.49 -22.56 4.29
C LEU A 12 -12.28 -21.07 4.02
N HIS A 13 -11.14 -20.53 4.47
CA HIS A 13 -10.71 -19.22 4.03
C HIS A 13 -10.31 -19.39 2.57
N GLU A 14 -11.26 -19.14 1.67
CA GLU A 14 -11.04 -19.18 0.23
C GLU A 14 -9.80 -18.31 -0.05
N PRO A 15 -8.78 -18.84 -0.73
CA PRO A 15 -7.56 -18.10 -0.96
C PRO A 15 -7.92 -16.80 -1.70
N PRO A 16 -7.27 -15.68 -1.36
CA PRO A 16 -7.58 -14.39 -1.96
C PRO A 16 -7.49 -14.50 -3.48
N THR A 17 -8.50 -13.97 -4.16
CA THR A 17 -8.51 -13.95 -5.61
C THR A 17 -7.44 -12.98 -6.13
N VAL A 18 -7.10 -13.09 -7.42
CA VAL A 18 -6.20 -12.12 -8.07
C VAL A 18 -6.76 -10.70 -7.97
N GLU A 19 -8.08 -10.54 -8.07
CA GLU A 19 -8.76 -9.26 -7.94
C GLU A 19 -8.57 -8.67 -6.53
N ASP A 20 -8.71 -9.48 -5.48
CA ASP A 20 -8.45 -9.06 -4.10
C ASP A 20 -7.02 -8.56 -3.90
N VAL A 21 -6.05 -9.20 -4.55
CA VAL A 21 -4.64 -8.82 -4.49
C VAL A 21 -4.40 -7.51 -5.23
N GLU A 22 -4.94 -7.34 -6.43
CA GLU A 22 -4.82 -6.09 -7.19
C GLU A 22 -5.47 -4.92 -6.45
N ASP A 23 -6.61 -5.14 -5.80
CA ASP A 23 -7.31 -4.16 -4.99
C ASP A 23 -6.49 -3.75 -3.76
N ALA A 24 -5.89 -4.73 -3.08
CA ALA A 24 -4.96 -4.47 -1.98
C ALA A 24 -3.75 -3.64 -2.43
N VAL A 25 -3.16 -3.95 -3.59
CA VAL A 25 -2.04 -3.16 -4.16
C VAL A 25 -2.45 -1.70 -4.38
N ARG A 26 -3.62 -1.45 -4.98
CA ARG A 26 -4.12 -0.09 -5.22
C ARG A 26 -4.41 0.64 -3.92
N ALA A 27 -5.02 -0.02 -2.94
CA ALA A 27 -5.27 0.52 -1.61
C ALA A 27 -3.97 0.89 -0.88
N ASN A 28 -2.98 -0.01 -0.91
CA ASN A 28 -1.66 0.21 -0.32
C ASN A 28 -0.96 1.41 -0.93
N ILE A 29 -0.89 1.50 -2.26
CA ILE A 29 -0.29 2.67 -2.92
C ILE A 29 -1.04 3.94 -2.52
N ARG A 30 -2.39 3.96 -2.52
CA ARG A 30 -3.17 5.13 -2.10
C ARG A 30 -2.83 5.56 -0.67
N SER A 31 -2.67 4.62 0.25
CA SER A 31 -2.26 4.91 1.64
C SER A 31 -0.85 5.49 1.72
N VAL A 32 0.11 4.97 0.95
CA VAL A 32 1.47 5.53 0.92
C VAL A 32 1.46 6.96 0.38
N LEU A 33 0.77 7.21 -0.74
CA LEU A 33 0.63 8.54 -1.34
C LEU A 33 0.05 9.56 -0.35
N ALA A 34 -0.94 9.15 0.46
CA ALA A 34 -1.52 10.03 1.47
C ALA A 34 -0.51 10.44 2.56
N VAL A 35 0.32 9.50 3.01
CA VAL A 35 1.34 9.76 4.05
C VAL A 35 2.51 10.59 3.50
N THR A 36 3.00 10.26 2.31
CA THR A 36 4.11 10.97 1.65
C THR A 36 3.68 12.27 0.99
N ASN A 37 2.37 12.52 0.88
CA ASN A 37 1.75 13.61 0.14
C ASN A 37 2.16 13.65 -1.34
N GLU A 38 2.37 12.49 -1.93
CA GLU A 38 2.64 12.33 -3.35
C GLU A 38 1.34 12.23 -4.14
N THR A 39 1.38 12.70 -5.38
CA THR A 39 0.25 12.74 -6.31
C THR A 39 0.46 11.72 -7.43
N LEU A 40 -0.58 11.47 -8.22
CA LEU A 40 -0.42 10.63 -9.42
C LEU A 40 0.54 11.26 -10.45
N THR A 41 0.73 12.58 -10.42
CA THR A 41 1.73 13.28 -11.21
C THR A 41 3.15 12.96 -10.75
N ASP A 42 3.39 12.94 -9.43
CA ASP A 42 4.69 12.58 -8.87
C ASP A 42 5.05 11.13 -9.25
N ILE A 43 4.08 10.22 -9.17
CA ILE A 43 4.25 8.83 -9.60
C ILE A 43 4.45 8.72 -11.12
N GLY A 44 3.74 9.51 -11.91
CA GLY A 44 3.95 9.59 -13.36
C GLY A 44 5.38 9.97 -13.70
N ASN A 45 5.90 11.01 -13.06
CA ASN A 45 7.29 11.46 -13.25
C ASN A 45 8.30 10.38 -12.84
N LEU A 46 8.09 9.73 -11.69
CA LEU A 46 8.96 8.65 -11.21
C LEU A 46 9.03 7.46 -12.18
N LEU A 47 7.89 7.10 -12.79
CA LEU A 47 7.78 5.93 -13.66
C LEU A 47 7.94 6.26 -15.15
N GLU A 48 8.15 7.53 -15.50
CA GLU A 48 8.14 8.02 -16.88
C GLU A 48 6.83 7.69 -17.61
N LEU A 49 5.71 7.77 -16.89
CA LEU A 49 4.35 7.51 -17.38
C LEU A 49 3.49 8.77 -17.33
N SER A 50 2.52 8.86 -18.24
CA SER A 50 1.52 9.92 -18.14
C SER A 50 0.61 9.71 -16.93
N VAL A 51 0.13 10.82 -16.35
CA VAL A 51 -0.83 10.81 -15.23
C VAL A 51 -2.09 10.02 -15.57
N ALA A 52 -2.50 10.03 -16.85
CA ALA A 52 -3.63 9.25 -17.34
C ALA A 52 -3.40 7.74 -17.20
N VAL A 53 -2.19 7.25 -17.50
CA VAL A 53 -1.83 5.83 -17.34
C VAL A 53 -1.80 5.46 -15.87
N VAL A 54 -1.13 6.25 -15.02
CA VAL A 54 -1.10 6.03 -13.56
C VAL A 54 -2.51 6.01 -12.97
N GLY A 55 -3.38 6.91 -13.43
CA GLY A 55 -4.79 6.94 -13.04
C GLY A 55 -5.57 5.70 -13.45
N ARG A 56 -5.31 5.13 -14.64
CA ARG A 56 -5.90 3.85 -15.07
C ARG A 56 -5.44 2.69 -14.18
N ARG A 57 -4.15 2.64 -13.83
CA ARG A 57 -3.61 1.67 -12.86
C ARG A 57 -4.34 1.76 -11.52
N GLN A 58 -4.49 2.97 -10.99
CA GLN A 58 -5.14 3.21 -9.70
C GLN A 58 -6.65 2.97 -9.68
N ARG A 59 -7.30 2.94 -10.84
CA ARG A 59 -8.71 2.56 -10.98
C ARG A 59 -8.92 1.08 -11.28
N GLY A 60 -7.86 0.30 -11.46
CA GLY A 60 -7.96 -1.11 -11.86
C GLY A 60 -8.35 -1.31 -13.33
N VAL A 61 -8.27 -0.27 -14.17
CA VAL A 61 -8.57 -0.39 -15.61
C VAL A 61 -7.47 -1.17 -16.33
N THR A 62 -6.24 -1.03 -15.87
CA THR A 62 -5.11 -1.83 -16.35
C THR A 62 -4.23 -2.20 -15.15
N PRO A 63 -3.66 -3.41 -15.09
CA PRO A 63 -2.92 -3.87 -13.91
C PRO A 63 -1.57 -3.15 -13.79
N TRP A 64 -1.05 -3.00 -12.58
CA TRP A 64 0.33 -2.57 -12.36
C TRP A 64 1.30 -3.65 -12.84
N SER A 65 2.34 -3.27 -13.59
CA SER A 65 3.39 -4.23 -13.92
C SER A 65 4.33 -4.45 -12.73
N VAL A 66 4.96 -5.63 -12.65
CA VAL A 66 5.96 -5.92 -11.62
C VAL A 66 7.11 -4.91 -11.62
N ALA A 67 7.53 -4.46 -12.80
CA ALA A 67 8.59 -3.45 -12.93
C ALA A 67 8.17 -2.07 -12.39
N GLU A 68 6.91 -1.66 -12.61
CA GLU A 68 6.36 -0.43 -12.04
C GLU A 68 6.31 -0.54 -10.49
N LEU A 69 5.82 -1.66 -9.96
CA LEU A 69 5.74 -1.91 -8.52
C LEU A 69 7.13 -1.94 -7.86
N GLY A 70 8.12 -2.54 -8.51
CA GLY A 70 9.50 -2.55 -8.03
C GLY A 70 10.09 -1.14 -7.91
N ARG A 71 9.83 -0.27 -8.90
CA ARG A 71 10.29 1.13 -8.85
C ARG A 71 9.60 1.93 -7.76
N LEU A 72 8.28 1.76 -7.60
CA LEU A 72 7.52 2.37 -6.51
C LEU A 72 8.06 1.95 -5.14
N ALA A 73 8.27 0.64 -4.94
CA ALA A 73 8.80 0.10 -3.70
C ALA A 73 10.21 0.61 -3.40
N GLY A 74 11.09 0.63 -4.40
CA GLY A 74 12.44 1.19 -4.27
C GLY A 74 12.43 2.68 -3.95
N HIS A 75 11.55 3.45 -4.57
CA HIS A 75 11.36 4.87 -4.27
C HIS A 75 10.90 5.11 -2.83
N TRP A 76 10.00 4.28 -2.30
CA TRP A 76 9.56 4.37 -0.90
C TRP A 76 10.49 3.66 0.10
N GLU A 77 11.56 3.04 -0.38
CA GLU A 77 12.52 2.26 0.41
C GLU A 77 11.86 1.12 1.20
N ILE A 78 10.94 0.39 0.55
CA ILE A 78 10.27 -0.78 1.11
C ILE A 78 10.48 -2.00 0.22
N GLU A 79 10.33 -3.18 0.80
CA GLU A 79 10.25 -4.44 0.05
C GLU A 79 8.99 -4.46 -0.83
N VAL A 80 9.12 -4.85 -2.10
CA VAL A 80 7.99 -4.86 -3.06
C VAL A 80 6.86 -5.78 -2.59
N SER A 81 7.16 -6.86 -1.88
CA SER A 81 6.18 -7.79 -1.29
C SER A 81 5.21 -7.10 -0.32
N LYS A 82 5.61 -5.98 0.29
CA LYS A 82 4.74 -5.21 1.20
C LYS A 82 3.58 -4.54 0.47
N LEU A 83 3.69 -4.27 -0.83
CA LEU A 83 2.60 -3.72 -1.63
C LEU A 83 1.47 -4.71 -1.85
N PHE A 84 1.72 -6.02 -1.70
CA PHE A 84 0.72 -7.08 -1.85
C PHE A 84 0.06 -7.46 -0.52
N ALA A 85 0.41 -6.81 0.58
CA ALA A 85 -0.18 -7.12 1.88
C ALA A 85 -1.66 -6.74 1.90
N SER A 86 -2.54 -7.65 2.33
CA SER A 86 -3.98 -7.39 2.44
C SER A 86 -4.32 -6.27 3.44
N ARG A 87 -3.43 -5.99 4.39
CA ARG A 87 -3.60 -4.94 5.40
C ARG A 87 -2.66 -3.77 5.12
N THR A 88 -3.22 -2.59 4.91
CA THR A 88 -2.49 -1.32 4.67
C THR A 88 -1.53 -0.96 5.80
N THR A 89 -1.80 -1.38 7.04
CA THR A 89 -0.89 -1.17 8.17
C THR A 89 0.48 -1.83 7.97
N VAL A 90 0.57 -2.91 7.18
CA VAL A 90 1.82 -3.61 6.88
C VAL A 90 2.71 -2.77 5.97
N VAL A 91 2.16 -2.16 4.91
CA VAL A 91 2.95 -1.26 4.04
C VAL A 91 3.33 0.02 4.78
N LEU A 92 2.41 0.60 5.55
CA LEU A 92 2.65 1.85 6.26
C LEU A 92 3.69 1.71 7.38
N SER A 93 3.75 0.57 8.04
CA SER A 93 4.78 0.30 9.06
C SER A 93 6.16 0.01 8.47
N ALA A 94 6.25 -0.38 7.19
CA ALA A 94 7.51 -0.54 6.49
C ALA A 94 8.14 0.80 6.07
N LEU A 95 7.34 1.87 5.93
CA LEU A 95 7.84 3.19 5.56
C LEU A 95 8.70 3.79 6.68
N ARG A 96 9.96 4.09 6.37
CA ARG A 96 10.86 4.75 7.32
C ARG A 96 10.44 6.21 7.54
N PRO A 97 10.31 6.69 8.79
CA PRO A 97 9.93 8.08 9.07
C PRO A 97 10.84 9.11 8.39
N GLY A 98 12.15 8.86 8.32
CA GLY A 98 13.10 9.72 7.62
C GLY A 98 12.82 9.83 6.12
N ARG A 99 12.42 8.73 5.47
CA ARG A 99 12.06 8.74 4.04
C ARG A 99 10.77 9.50 3.79
N ILE A 100 9.75 9.31 4.65
CA ILE A 100 8.51 10.10 4.58
C ILE A 100 8.82 11.60 4.71
N ALA A 101 9.66 11.98 5.69
CA ALA A 101 10.04 13.38 5.88
C ALA A 101 10.79 13.94 4.67
N GLN A 102 11.70 13.17 4.06
CA GLN A 102 12.43 13.57 2.86
C GLN A 102 11.49 13.81 1.66
N LEU A 103 10.57 12.88 1.41
CA LEU A 103 9.60 13.00 0.31
C LEU A 103 8.69 14.22 0.47
N ARG A 104 8.25 14.49 1.70
CA ARG A 104 7.43 15.67 2.02
C ARG A 104 8.24 16.96 1.91
N ALA A 105 9.49 16.96 2.39
CA ALA A 105 10.38 18.12 2.32
C ALA A 105 10.71 18.51 0.88
N ALA A 106 10.86 17.53 -0.03
CA ALA A 106 11.02 17.79 -1.47
C ALA A 106 9.84 18.56 -2.09
N LYS A 107 8.68 18.56 -1.40
CA LYS A 107 7.47 19.31 -1.77
C LYS A 107 7.25 20.56 -0.92
N GLY A 108 8.21 20.95 -0.07
CA GLY A 108 8.08 22.07 0.85
C GLY A 108 7.08 21.84 1.99
N LEU A 109 6.76 20.59 2.31
CA LEU A 109 5.78 20.23 3.34
C LEU A 109 6.46 19.83 4.66
N PRO A 110 5.80 20.06 5.81
CA PRO A 110 6.33 19.63 7.10
C PRO A 110 6.36 18.10 7.21
N ALA A 111 7.21 17.59 8.10
CA ALA A 111 7.29 16.17 8.40
C ALA A 111 5.92 15.62 8.86
N HIS A 112 5.60 14.40 8.45
CA HIS A 112 4.36 13.74 8.87
C HIS A 112 4.47 13.33 10.34
N SER A 113 3.76 14.03 11.23
CA SER A 113 3.59 13.57 12.61
C SER A 113 2.50 12.50 12.64
N ARG A 114 2.88 11.27 12.99
CA ARG A 114 1.89 10.28 13.41
C ARG A 114 1.32 10.82 14.73
N ALA A 115 0.07 11.29 14.72
CA ALA A 115 -0.60 11.69 15.94
C ALA A 115 -0.45 10.55 16.97
N LYS A 116 0.14 10.85 18.13
CA LYS A 116 0.15 9.91 19.25
C LYS A 116 -1.31 9.60 19.54
N ALA A 117 -1.72 8.33 19.39
CA ALA A 117 -2.99 7.90 19.94
C ALA A 117 -2.96 8.26 21.43
N SER A 118 -3.78 9.22 21.81
CA SER A 118 -4.02 9.56 23.21
C SER A 118 -4.59 8.33 23.88
N VAL A 119 -3.75 7.57 24.57
CA VAL A 119 -4.19 6.61 25.58
C VAL A 119 -4.68 7.47 26.73
N ALA A 120 -6.00 7.68 26.79
CA ALA A 120 -6.66 8.15 28.00
C ALA A 120 -6.59 7.01 29.03
N ALA A 121 -6.02 7.32 30.18
CA ALA A 121 -5.95 6.46 31.36
C ALA A 121 -7.31 6.37 32.06
#